data_AF-H9UJE8-F1
#
_entry.id   AF-H9UJE8-F1
#
_cell.length_a   1.000
_cell.length_b   1.000
_cell.length_c   1.000
_cell.angle_alpha   90.00
_cell.angle_beta   90.00
_cell.angle_gamma   90.00
#
_symmetry.space_group_name_H-M   'P 1'
#
loop_
_entity.id
_entity.type
_entity.pdbx_description
1 polymer ?
#
loop_
_entity_poly.entity_id
_entity_poly.type
_entity_poly.pdbx_seq_one_letter_code
_entity_poly.pdbx_strand_id
1 'polypeptide(L)'
;MTREEQRIEIFMREDGRCFVCGAPLDWNCFHLAHVIPQRKHWVKRYGKSVIHHAENMRATCPTDRCNGAVSLGNNHHTVEQHAQRVRQRIAAERESQV
;
A
#
# COMPACT_ATOMS: atom_id res chain seq x y z
N MET A 1 9.08 1.71 11.68
CA MET A 1 7.77 2.37 11.58
C MET A 1 6.72 1.52 12.27
N THR A 2 5.95 2.12 13.17
CA THR A 2 4.80 1.50 13.82
C THR A 2 3.61 1.43 12.86
N ARG A 3 2.58 0.63 13.18
CA ARG A 3 1.35 0.58 12.39
C ARG A 3 0.63 1.92 12.33
N GLU A 4 0.71 2.72 13.39
CA GLU A 4 0.07 4.03 13.47
C GLU A 4 0.80 5.06 12.62
N GLU A 5 2.13 5.12 12.70
CA GLU A 5 2.95 5.97 11.83
C GLU A 5 2.67 5.68 10.35
N GLN A 6 2.57 4.40 9.98
CA GLN A 6 2.24 4.00 8.61
C GLN A 6 0.82 4.45 8.20
N ARG A 7 -0.16 4.36 9.11
CA ARG A 7 -1.51 4.88 8.87
C ARG A 7 -1.49 6.38 8.63
N ILE A 8 -0.71 7.13 9.41
CA ILE A 8 -0.58 8.59 9.30
C ILE A 8 0.06 8.93 7.95
N GLU A 9 1.19 8.30 7.62
CA GLU A 9 1.92 8.52 6.38
C GLU A 9 1.01 8.32 5.16
N ILE A 10 0.32 7.18 5.09
CA ILE A 10 -0.54 6.86 3.95
C ILE A 10 -1.74 7.81 3.87
N PHE A 11 -2.36 8.15 5.00
CA PHE A 11 -3.48 9.09 5.01
C PHE A 11 -3.07 10.48 4.50
N MET A 12 -1.92 10.99 4.97
CA MET A 12 -1.39 12.27 4.55
C MET A 12 -0.95 12.25 3.07
N ARG A 13 -0.34 11.16 2.60
CA ARG A 13 0.08 11.00 1.20
C ARG A 13 -1.10 11.07 0.22
N GLU A 14 -2.30 10.68 0.64
CA GLU A 14 -3.53 10.74 -0.17
C GLU A 14 -4.40 11.96 0.16
N ASP A 15 -3.85 12.99 0.83
CA ASP A 15 -4.54 14.21 1.27
C ASP A 15 -5.83 13.95 2.05
N GLY A 16 -5.86 12.87 2.84
CA GLY A 16 -7.05 12.44 3.58
C GLY A 16 -8.22 12.07 2.68
N ARG A 17 -7.96 11.61 1.45
CA ARG A 17 -8.98 11.24 0.46
C ARG A 17 -8.81 9.80 0.00
N CYS A 18 -9.92 9.20 -0.41
CA CYS A 18 -9.92 7.86 -0.96
C CYS A 18 -9.13 7.87 -2.28
N PHE A 19 -8.09 7.04 -2.37
CA PHE A 19 -7.28 6.90 -3.59
C PHE A 19 -8.11 6.54 -4.83
N VAL A 20 -9.24 5.85 -4.65
CA VAL A 20 -10.08 5.36 -5.77
C VAL A 20 -11.18 6.35 -6.15
N CYS A 21 -11.92 6.89 -5.18
CA CYS A 21 -13.10 7.72 -5.46
C CYS A 21 -12.95 9.20 -5.10
N GLY A 22 -11.82 9.61 -4.50
CA GLY A 22 -11.55 11.00 -4.11
C GLY A 22 -12.38 11.54 -2.95
N ALA A 23 -13.32 10.75 -2.41
CA ALA A 23 -14.13 11.13 -1.27
C ALA A 23 -13.25 11.38 -0.02
N PRO A 24 -13.57 12.38 0.81
CA PRO A 24 -12.90 12.58 2.09
C PRO A 24 -12.96 11.32 2.95
N LEU A 25 -11.85 11.03 3.64
CA LEU A 25 -11.73 9.92 4.56
C LEU A 25 -11.86 10.42 6.00
N ASP A 26 -12.60 9.67 6.80
CA ASP A 26 -12.54 9.80 8.26
C ASP A 26 -11.37 8.95 8.78
N TRP A 27 -10.50 9.61 9.54
CA TRP A 27 -9.31 9.03 10.18
C TRP A 27 -9.60 7.75 10.97
N ASN A 28 -10.79 7.65 11.56
CA ASN A 28 -11.16 6.54 12.43
C ASN A 28 -11.68 5.32 11.66
N CYS A 29 -12.17 5.48 10.43
CA CYS A 29 -12.87 4.40 9.72
C CYS A 29 -12.34 4.08 8.31
N PHE A 30 -11.29 4.76 7.83
CA PHE A 30 -10.69 4.42 6.54
C PHE A 30 -9.97 3.07 6.55
N HIS A 31 -9.92 2.43 5.37
CA HIS A 31 -9.23 1.17 5.16
C HIS A 31 -7.85 1.40 4.52
N LEU A 32 -6.90 0.52 4.87
CA LEU A 32 -5.64 0.38 4.15
C LEU A 32 -5.73 -0.83 3.22
N ALA A 33 -5.71 -0.60 1.92
CA ALA A 33 -5.83 -1.64 0.90
C ALA A 33 -4.46 -1.95 0.29
N HIS A 34 -4.15 -3.24 0.15
CA HIS A 34 -2.91 -3.70 -0.48
C HIS A 34 -3.02 -3.62 -2.01
N VAL A 35 -2.05 -2.98 -2.66
CA VAL A 35 -1.93 -2.93 -4.13
C VAL A 35 -1.53 -4.31 -4.67
N ILE A 36 -0.44 -4.89 -4.14
CA ILE A 36 -0.13 -6.32 -4.30
C ILE A 36 -0.83 -7.08 -3.17
N PRO A 37 -1.78 -7.99 -3.48
CA PRO A 37 -2.55 -8.70 -2.47
C PRO A 37 -1.66 -9.45 -1.47
N GLN A 38 -2.08 -9.48 -0.19
CA GLN A 38 -1.48 -10.28 0.87
C GLN A 38 -1.81 -11.78 0.72
N ARG A 39 -1.46 -12.37 -0.43
CA ARG A 39 -1.64 -13.80 -0.73
C ARG A 39 -0.35 -14.57 -0.46
N LYS A 40 -0.46 -15.83 -0.04
CA LYS A 40 0.69 -16.69 0.31
C LYS A 40 1.78 -16.72 -0.77
N HIS A 41 1.42 -16.80 -2.05
CA HIS A 41 2.39 -16.85 -3.15
C HIS A 41 3.11 -15.50 -3.36
N TRP A 42 2.42 -14.36 -3.20
CA TRP A 42 3.05 -13.04 -3.29
C TRP A 42 3.95 -12.74 -2.09
N VAL A 43 3.51 -13.11 -0.88
CA VAL A 43 4.35 -13.02 0.32
C VAL A 43 5.60 -13.89 0.19
N LYS A 44 5.48 -15.11 -0.36
CA LYS A 44 6.63 -15.99 -0.62
C LYS A 44 7.60 -15.38 -1.64
N ARG A 45 7.08 -14.74 -2.70
CA ARG A 45 7.89 -14.20 -3.80
C ARG A 45 8.58 -12.88 -3.45
N TYR A 46 7.89 -11.96 -2.79
CA TYR A 46 8.37 -10.59 -2.56
C TYR A 46 8.79 -10.32 -1.12
N GLY A 47 8.37 -11.14 -0.17
CA GLY A 47 8.64 -10.96 1.26
C GLY A 47 7.68 -9.98 1.93
N LYS A 48 7.59 -10.09 3.26
CA LYS A 48 6.73 -9.24 4.09
C LYS A 48 7.11 -7.76 4.04
N SER A 49 8.40 -7.45 3.85
CA SER A 49 8.88 -6.06 3.76
C SER A 49 8.28 -5.31 2.58
N VAL A 50 8.07 -6.00 1.44
CA VAL A 50 7.41 -5.41 0.27
C VAL A 50 5.90 -5.40 0.45
N ILE A 51 5.31 -6.53 0.88
CA ILE A 51 3.84 -6.65 0.98
C ILE A 51 3.25 -5.68 2.01
N HIS A 52 3.92 -5.47 3.14
CA HIS A 52 3.43 -4.57 4.20
C HIS A 52 4.04 -3.17 4.12
N HIS A 53 4.72 -2.82 3.02
CA HIS A 53 5.29 -1.49 2.85
C HIS A 53 4.22 -0.42 2.64
N ALA A 54 4.47 0.82 3.07
CA ALA A 54 3.55 1.93 2.85
C ALA A 54 3.27 2.19 1.35
N GLU A 55 4.29 2.01 0.50
CA GLU A 55 4.16 2.10 -0.96
C GLU A 55 3.29 1.00 -1.60
N ASN A 56 3.13 -0.14 -0.93
CA ASN A 56 2.21 -1.20 -1.38
C ASN A 56 0.79 -1.02 -0.84
N MET A 57 0.51 0.08 -0.14
CA MET A 57 -0.76 0.32 0.54
C MET A 57 -1.39 1.61 0.03
N ARG A 58 -2.73 1.67 -0.01
CA ARG A 58 -3.49 2.89 -0.33
C ARG A 58 -4.57 3.13 0.72
N ALA A 59 -4.87 4.39 1.01
CA ALA A 59 -6.03 4.74 1.84
C ALA A 59 -7.30 4.70 0.98
N THR A 60 -8.31 3.98 1.44
CA THR A 60 -9.61 3.90 0.76
C THR A 60 -10.75 4.16 1.74
N CYS A 61 -11.90 4.60 1.22
CA CYS A 61 -13.13 4.62 2.00
C CYS A 61 -13.50 3.17 2.42
N PRO A 62 -14.35 2.99 3.45
CA PRO A 62 -14.66 1.67 4.01
C PRO A 62 -15.50 0.77 3.10
N THR A 63 -15.74 1.15 1.84
CA THR A 63 -16.48 0.34 0.88
C THR A 63 -15.61 -0.76 0.28
N ASP A 64 -16.16 -1.98 0.16
CA ASP A 64 -15.49 -3.11 -0.47
C ASP A 64 -15.13 -2.83 -1.95
N ARG A 65 -15.95 -2.03 -2.64
CA ARG A 65 -15.68 -1.60 -4.01
C ARG A 65 -14.35 -0.87 -4.12
N CYS A 66 -14.13 0.16 -3.30
CA CYS A 66 -12.90 0.95 -3.40
C CYS A 66 -11.70 0.17 -2.87
N ASN A 67 -11.87 -0.60 -1.79
CA ASN A 67 -10.79 -1.43 -1.26
C ASN A 67 -10.32 -2.47 -2.30
N GLY A 68 -11.27 -3.19 -2.91
CA GLY A 68 -10.97 -4.21 -3.93
C GLY A 68 -10.38 -3.62 -5.22
N ALA A 69 -10.77 -2.41 -5.61
CA ALA A 69 -10.29 -1.74 -6.82
C ALA A 69 -8.80 -1.36 -6.80
N VAL A 70 -8.18 -1.29 -5.61
CA VAL A 70 -6.74 -1.00 -5.47
C VAL A 70 -5.86 -2.18 -5.92
N SER A 71 -6.39 -3.40 -5.82
CA SER A 71 -5.64 -4.63 -6.06
C SER A 71 -5.27 -4.80 -7.54
N LEU A 72 -3.98 -5.07 -7.81
CA LEU A 72 -3.49 -5.49 -9.15
C LEU A 72 -3.85 -6.95 -9.49
N GLY A 73 -4.49 -7.68 -8.56
CA GLY A 73 -4.88 -9.07 -8.75
C GLY A 73 -3.68 -9.99 -8.99
N ASN A 74 -3.76 -10.80 -10.05
CA ASN A 74 -2.72 -11.78 -10.43
C ASN A 74 -1.98 -11.40 -11.71
N ASN A 75 -1.99 -10.13 -12.13
CA ASN A 75 -1.23 -9.69 -13.30
C ASN A 75 0.26 -9.62 -12.96
N HIS A 76 0.97 -10.73 -13.19
CA HIS A 76 2.38 -10.92 -12.83
C HIS A 76 3.31 -9.81 -13.32
N HIS A 77 3.09 -9.27 -14.54
CA HIS A 77 3.93 -8.23 -15.09
C HIS A 77 3.79 -6.92 -14.29
N THR A 78 2.56 -6.45 -14.08
CA THR A 78 2.29 -5.23 -13.31
C THR A 78 2.68 -5.35 -11.84
N VAL A 79 2.47 -6.54 -11.26
CA VAL A 79 2.84 -6.84 -9.87
C VAL A 79 4.36 -6.80 -9.70
N GLU A 80 5.14 -7.37 -10.64
CA GLU A 80 6.60 -7.33 -10.56
C GLU A 80 7.12 -5.89 -10.68
N GLN A 81 6.59 -5.10 -11.62
CA GLN A 81 6.96 -3.68 -11.75
C GLN A 81 6.66 -2.89 -10.47
N HIS A 82 5.49 -3.11 -9.86
CA HIS A 82 5.15 -2.46 -8.60
C HIS A 82 6.09 -2.91 -7.47
N ALA A 83 6.36 -4.22 -7.34
CA ALA A 83 7.26 -4.76 -6.34
C ALA A 83 8.68 -4.20 -6.47
N GLN A 84 9.17 -3.99 -7.70
CA GLN A 84 10.48 -3.38 -7.94
C GLN A 84 10.53 -1.92 -7.46
N ARG A 85 9.48 -1.12 -7.69
CA ARG A 85 9.40 0.25 -7.17
C ARG A 85 9.42 0.28 -5.64
N VAL A 86 8.67 -0.62 -5.00
CA VAL A 86 8.68 -0.75 -3.53
C VAL A 86 10.08 -1.11 -3.02
N ARG A 87 10.78 -2.05 -3.67
CA ARG A 87 12.16 -2.42 -3.31
C ARG A 87 13.14 -1.24 -3.46
N GLN A 88 13.03 -0.45 -4.52
CA GLN A 88 13.85 0.74 -4.73
C GLN A 88 13.62 1.77 -3.63
N ARG A 89 12.36 1.97 -3.22
CA ARG A 89 12.02 2.85 -2.10
C ARG A 89 12.65 2.37 -0.79
N ILE A 90 12.51 1.08 -0.48
CA ILE A 90 13.12 0.47 0.72
C ILE A 90 14.65 0.66 0.72
N ALA A 91 15.31 0.55 -0.44
CA ALA A 91 16.74 0.78 -0.55
C ALA A 91 17.11 2.25 -0.27
N ALA A 92 16.41 3.20 -0.90
CA ALA A 92 16.63 4.63 -0.69
C ALA A 92 16.40 5.08 0.77
N GLU A 93 15.41 4.50 1.46
CA GLU A 93 15.14 4.78 2.88
C GLU A 93 16.27 4.28 3.80
N ARG A 94 16.94 3.19 3.43
CA ARG A 94 18.10 2.68 4.18
C ARG A 94 19.34 3.55 3.98
N GLU A 95 19.56 4.04 2.77
CA GLU A 95 20.68 4.94 2.45
C GLU A 95 20.54 6.29 3.16
N SER A 96 19.31 6.77 3.33
CA SER A 96 19.02 8.05 4.02
C SER A 96 19.17 7.97 5.56
N GLN A 97 19.42 6.79 6.11
CA GLN A 97 19.60 6.54 7.55
C GLN A 97 21.07 6.34 7.96
N VAL A 98 21.99 6.44 6.99
CA VAL A 98 23.45 6.36 7.16
C VAL A 98 24.05 7.75 7.04
#